data_AF-A0A430G451-F1
#
_entry.id   AF-A0A430G451-F1
#
_cell.length_a   1.000
_cell.length_b   1.000
_cell.length_c   1.000
_cell.angle_alpha   90.00
_cell.angle_beta   90.00
_cell.angle_gamma   90.00
#
_symmetry.space_group_name_H-M   'P 1'
#
loop_
_entity.id
_entity.type
_entity.pdbx_description
1 polymer ?
#
loop_
_entity_poly.entity_id
_entity_poly.type
_entity_poly.pdbx_seq_one_letter_code
_entity_poly.pdbx_strand_id
1 'polypeptide(L)' 'MARLITDPNLAAADDIYEKLIAIHGDRPVEESLKLAARLNLILLNHIGDRAVAEEAIALAAQSRG' A
#
# COMPACT_ATOMS: atom_id res chain seq x y z
N MET A 1 -18.64 -2.75 -9.15
CA MET A 1 -17.21 -2.69 -9.48
C MET A 1 -16.73 -1.31 -9.09
N ALA A 2 -15.95 -1.22 -8.02
CA ALA A 2 -15.28 0.03 -7.70
C ALA A 2 -14.08 0.20 -8.65
N ARG A 3 -13.75 1.43 -9.03
CA ARG A 3 -12.51 1.75 -9.75
C ARG A 3 -11.43 2.06 -8.72
N LEU A 4 -10.17 1.73 -9.01
CA LEU A 4 -9.06 2.16 -8.18
C LEU A 4 -9.03 3.68 -8.05
N ILE A 5 -8.79 4.18 -6.83
CA ILE A 5 -8.60 5.61 -6.56
C ILE A 5 -7.11 5.86 -6.45
N THR A 6 -6.56 6.63 -7.39
CA THR A 6 -5.14 7.03 -7.42
C THR A 6 -4.91 8.48 -6.97
N ASP A 7 -5.99 9.25 -6.83
CA ASP A 7 -5.96 10.61 -6.31
C ASP A 7 -5.99 10.61 -4.77
N PRO A 8 -5.54 11.69 -4.11
CA PRO A 8 -5.64 11.83 -2.65
C PRO A 8 -7.08 11.63 -2.16
N ASN A 9 -7.28 10.60 -1.34
CA ASN A 9 -8.60 10.19 -0.84
C ASN A 9 -8.65 10.07 0.70
N LEU A 10 -7.62 10.55 1.39
CA LEU A 10 -7.51 10.50 2.84
C LEU A 10 -7.25 11.88 3.40
N ALA A 11 -8.06 12.29 4.38
CA ALA A 11 -7.77 13.49 5.16
C ALA A 11 -6.51 13.27 6.00
N ALA A 12 -5.62 14.26 6.05
CA ALA A 12 -4.33 14.16 6.74
C ALA A 12 -3.49 12.94 6.31
N ALA A 13 -3.37 12.73 4.99
CA ALA A 13 -2.56 11.65 4.42
C ALA A 13 -1.11 11.65 4.94
N ASP A 14 -0.56 12.85 5.23
CA ASP A 14 0.79 13.03 5.76
C ASP A 14 0.99 12.33 7.11
N ASP A 15 0.04 12.42 8.04
CA ASP A 15 0.13 11.79 9.37
C ASP A 15 0.18 10.25 9.27
N ILE A 16 -0.56 9.69 8.32
CA ILE A 16 -0.56 8.25 8.05
C ILE A 16 0.73 7.84 7.35
N TYR A 17 1.22 8.66 6.43
CA TYR A 17 2.48 8.41 5.74
C TYR A 17 3.66 8.46 6.71
N GLU A 18 3.68 9.39 7.66
CA GLU A 18 4.68 9.46 8.74
C GLU A 18 4.68 8.19 9.58
N LYS A 19 3.50 7.67 9.96
CA LYS A 19 3.38 6.38 10.66
C LYS A 19 3.94 5.23 9.83
N LEU A 20 3.68 5.20 8.52
CA LEU A 20 4.22 4.17 7.62
C LEU A 20 5.74 4.22 7.53
N ILE A 21 6.36 5.41 7.54
CA ILE A 21 7.82 5.52 7.59
C ILE A 21 8.33 5.06 8.95
N ALA A 22 7.73 5.53 10.04
CA ALA A 22 8.17 5.24 11.40
C ALA A 22 8.13 3.75 11.75
N ILE A 23 7.18 2.97 11.22
CA ILE A 23 7.13 1.52 11.47
C ILE A 23 8.30 0.75 10.83
N HIS A 24 8.93 1.32 9.79
CA HIS A 24 10.12 0.75 9.17
C HIS A 24 11.39 1.07 9.97
N GLY A 25 11.52 2.29 10.50
CA GLY A 25 12.58 2.67 11.45
C GLY A 25 13.97 2.13 11.09
N ASP A 26 14.69 1.59 12.07
CA ASP A 26 16.01 0.94 11.90
C ASP A 26 15.92 -0.57 11.60
N ARG A 27 14.78 -1.06 11.10
CA ARG A 27 14.61 -2.50 10.85
C ARG A 27 15.54 -2.97 9.73
N PRO A 28 16.07 -4.20 9.83
CA PRO A 28 16.70 -4.87 8.71
C PRO A 28 15.77 -4.91 7.50
N VAL A 29 16.35 -4.82 6.30
CA VAL A 29 15.59 -4.80 5.03
C VAL A 29 14.60 -5.97 4.94
N GLU A 30 15.02 -7.17 5.32
CA GLU A 30 14.14 -8.36 5.28
C GLU A 30 12.92 -8.24 6.20
N GLU A 31 13.08 -7.64 7.38
CA GLU A 31 11.96 -7.41 8.29
C GLU A 31 11.01 -6.35 7.75
N SER A 32 11.56 -5.29 7.15
CA SER A 32 10.79 -4.26 6.47
C SER A 32 9.97 -4.83 5.30
N LEU A 33 10.54 -5.74 4.51
CA LEU A 33 9.82 -6.44 3.44
C LEU A 33 8.70 -7.34 4.00
N LYS A 34 8.96 -8.09 5.07
CA LYS A 34 7.93 -8.91 5.75
C LYS A 34 6.82 -8.04 6.35
N LEU A 35 7.15 -6.85 6.85
CA LEU A 35 6.16 -5.88 7.32
C LEU A 35 5.30 -5.36 6.17
N ALA A 36 5.91 -4.93 5.07
CA ALA A 36 5.20 -4.41 3.91
C ALA A 36 4.25 -5.47 3.30
N ALA A 37 4.70 -6.72 3.20
CA ALA A 37 3.88 -7.83 2.69
C ALA A 37 2.62 -8.08 3.56
N ARG A 38 2.77 -8.03 4.89
CA ARG A 38 1.63 -8.18 5.83
C ARG A 38 0.65 -7.01 5.70
N LEU A 39 1.15 -5.79 5.62
CA LEU A 39 0.32 -4.61 5.43
C LEU A 39 -0.47 -4.68 4.12
N ASN A 40 0.18 -5.02 3.00
CA ASN A 40 -0.48 -5.19 1.71
C ASN A 40 -1.59 -6.23 1.78
N LEU A 41 -1.37 -7.38 2.43
CA LEU A 41 -2.41 -8.40 2.59
C LEU A 41 -3.62 -7.90 3.40
N ILE A 42 -3.38 -7.15 4.48
CA ILE A 42 -4.46 -6.56 5.30
C ILE A 42 -5.29 -5.59 4.44
N LEU A 43 -4.64 -4.72 3.67
CA LEU A 43 -5.31 -3.75 2.81
C LEU A 43 -6.07 -4.43 1.66
N LEU A 44 -5.49 -5.44 1.01
CA LEU A 44 -6.17 -6.22 -0.03
C LEU A 44 -7.43 -6.90 0.51
N ASN A 45 -7.36 -7.47 1.71
CA ASN A 45 -8.53 -8.07 2.36
C ASN A 45 -9.61 -7.02 2.69
N HIS A 46 -9.22 -5.81 3.09
CA HIS A 46 -10.17 -4.72 3.34
C HIS A 46 -10.83 -4.21 2.05
N ILE A 47 -10.07 -4.10 0.96
CA ILE A 47 -10.57 -3.68 -0.36
C ILE A 47 -11.59 -4.69 -0.89
N GLY A 48 -11.29 -5.99 -0.82
CA GLY A 48 -12.22 -7.08 -1.17
C GLY A 48 -12.65 -7.17 -2.65
N ASP A 49 -12.23 -6.24 -3.50
CA ASP A 49 -12.52 -6.20 -4.93
C ASP A 49 -11.29 -6.63 -5.75
N ARG A 50 -11.44 -7.75 -6.47
CA ARG A 50 -10.39 -8.33 -7.31
C ARG A 50 -9.95 -7.39 -8.43
N ALA A 51 -10.87 -6.68 -9.07
CA ALA A 51 -10.53 -5.81 -10.19
C ALA A 51 -9.68 -4.63 -9.73
N VAL A 52 -10.02 -4.05 -8.57
CA VAL A 52 -9.22 -2.98 -7.93
C VAL A 52 -7.81 -3.47 -7.59
N ALA A 53 -7.69 -4.68 -7.05
CA ALA A 53 -6.38 -5.27 -6.72
C ALA A 53 -5.51 -5.51 -7.98
N GLU A 54 -6.10 -6.05 -9.05
CA GLU A 54 -5.40 -6.29 -10.32
C GLU A 54 -4.96 -4.97 -10.98
N GLU A 55 -5.81 -3.93 -10.95
CA GLU A 55 -5.48 -2.59 -11.45
C GLU A 55 -4.31 -1.97 -10.66
N ALA A 56 -4.32 -2.08 -9.32
CA ALA A 56 -3.25 -1.57 -8.46
C ALA A 56 -1.91 -2.29 -8.72
N ILE A 57 -1.92 -3.62 -8.87
CA ILE A 57 -0.72 -4.39 -9.20
C ILE A 57 -0.17 -3.98 -10.57
N ALA A 58 -1.05 -3.84 -11.57
CA ALA A 58 -0.63 -3.43 -12.90
C ALA A 58 0.02 -2.04 -12.90
N LEU A 59 -0.53 -1.07 -12.16
CA LEU A 59 0.07 0.26 -12.03
C LEU A 59 1.41 0.24 -11.29
N ALA A 60 1.50 -0.50 -10.18
CA ALA A 60 2.75 -0.64 -9.43
C ALA A 60 3.87 -1.27 -10.28
N ALA A 61 3.54 -2.25 -11.13
CA ALA A 61 4.49 -2.88 -12.04
C ALA A 61 4.96 -1.97 -13.19
N GLN A 62 4.15 -0.98 -13.57
CA GLN A 62 4.49 0.01 -14.60
C GLN A 62 5.40 1.12 -14.07
N SER A 63 5.37 1.41 -12.76
CA SER A 63 6.18 2.44 -12.11
C SER A 63 7.65 2.01 -11.91
N ARG A 64 8.25 1.40 -12.94
CA ARG A 64 9.68 1.13 -13.00
C ARG A 64 10.40 2.46 -13.27
N GLY A 65 10.64 3.21 -12.19
CA GLY A 65 11.71 4.22 -12.08
C GLY A 65 12.89 3.61 -11.36
#